data_AF-A0A5K1I8D8-F1
#
_entry.id   AF-A0A5K1I8D8-F1
#
_cell.length_a   1.000
_cell.length_b   1.000
_cell.length_c   1.000
_cell.angle_alpha   90.00
_cell.angle_beta   90.00
_cell.angle_gamma   90.00
#
_symmetry.space_group_name_H-M   'P 1'
#
loop_
_entity.id
_entity.type
_entity.pdbx_description
1 polymer ?
#
loop_
_entity_poly.entity_id
_entity_poly.type
_entity_poly.pdbx_seq_one_letter_code
_entity_poly.pdbx_strand_id
1 'polypeptide(L)'
;MIRVALIRALQILSVAAALVAIYSLSAWLTAIDRQVERASLEAYCTGVAVWSAEESRGIAPERRTGHPDYDERAAEDCPGMRPAGLNITTERQLARN
;
A
#
# COMPACT_ATOMS: atom_id res chain seq x y z
N MET A 1 -29.91 -22.53 43.99
CA MET A 1 -30.06 -22.60 42.52
C MET A 1 -29.95 -21.22 41.85
N ILE A 2 -30.68 -20.20 42.27
CA ILE A 2 -30.66 -18.83 41.67
C ILE A 2 -29.27 -18.17 41.67
N ARG A 3 -28.49 -18.26 42.76
CA ARG A 3 -27.11 -17.71 42.82
C ARG A 3 -26.15 -18.35 41.80
N VAL A 4 -26.27 -19.66 41.57
CA VAL A 4 -25.43 -20.37 40.60
C VAL A 4 -25.78 -19.96 39.18
N ALA A 5 -27.08 -19.79 38.88
CA ALA A 5 -27.55 -19.28 37.59
C ALA A 5 -27.06 -17.84 37.33
N LEU A 6 -27.09 -16.96 38.34
CA LEU A 6 -26.58 -15.58 38.24
C LEU A 6 -25.08 -15.53 37.97
N ILE A 7 -24.27 -16.34 38.66
CA ILE A 7 -22.82 -16.38 38.46
C ILE A 7 -22.48 -16.90 37.05
N ARG A 8 -23.16 -17.95 36.59
CA ARG A 8 -22.98 -18.48 35.23
C ARG A 8 -23.36 -17.46 34.17
N ALA A 9 -24.47 -16.75 34.35
CA ALA A 9 -24.89 -15.69 33.43
C ALA A 9 -23.87 -14.54 33.38
N LEU A 10 -23.32 -14.13 34.52
CA LEU A 10 -22.28 -13.09 34.59
C LEU A 10 -20.99 -13.53 33.90
N GLN A 11 -20.57 -14.79 34.08
CA GLN A 11 -19.40 -15.35 33.40
C GLN A 11 -19.58 -15.41 31.88
N ILE A 12 -20.77 -15.78 31.40
CA ILE A 12 -21.05 -15.81 29.96
C ILE A 12 -21.03 -14.38 29.39
N LEU A 13 -21.63 -13.42 30.09
CA LEU A 13 -21.61 -12.01 29.67
C LEU A 13 -20.20 -11.43 29.65
N SER A 14 -19.36 -11.73 30.64
CA SER A 14 -17.99 -11.22 30.68
C SER A 14 -17.13 -11.79 29.55
N VAL A 15 -17.25 -13.08 29.26
CA VAL A 15 -16.56 -13.72 28.13
C VAL A 15 -17.04 -13.15 26.81
N ALA A 16 -18.35 -12.97 26.63
CA ALA A 16 -18.90 -12.36 25.42
C ALA A 16 -18.40 -10.92 25.21
N ALA A 17 -18.38 -10.11 26.28
CA ALA A 17 -17.87 -8.75 26.22
C ALA A 17 -16.37 -8.71 25.87
N ALA A 18 -15.57 -9.61 26.46
CA ALA A 18 -14.14 -9.72 26.14
C ALA A 18 -13.90 -10.09 24.67
N LEU A 19 -14.67 -11.04 24.12
CA LEU A 19 -14.56 -11.43 22.71
C LEU A 19 -14.91 -10.27 21.77
N VAL A 20 -15.97 -9.50 22.07
CA VAL A 20 -16.34 -8.32 21.28
C VAL A 20 -15.24 -7.26 21.32
N ALA A 21 -14.65 -7.01 22.49
CA ALA A 21 -13.55 -6.06 22.63
C ALA A 21 -12.29 -6.47 21.85
N ILE A 22 -11.94 -7.75 21.86
CA ILE A 22 -10.79 -8.26 21.09
C ILE A 22 -11.06 -8.12 19.59
N TYR A 23 -12.26 -8.49 19.14
CA TYR A 23 -12.64 -8.39 17.73
C TYR A 23 -12.59 -6.94 17.24
N SER A 24 -13.16 -6.00 18.00
CA SER A 24 -13.14 -4.59 17.61
C SER A 24 -11.72 -4.04 17.53
N LEU A 25 -10.86 -4.37 18.50
CA LEU A 25 -9.45 -3.94 18.49
C LEU A 25 -8.70 -4.45 17.25
N SER A 26 -8.92 -5.72 16.89
CA SER A 26 -8.29 -6.33 15.71
C SER A 26 -8.74 -5.69 14.40
N ALA A 27 -10.02 -5.30 14.30
CA ALA A 27 -10.56 -4.59 13.15
C ALA A 27 -9.94 -3.19 12.99
N TRP A 28 -9.71 -2.48 14.10
CA TRP A 28 -9.02 -1.19 14.09
C TRP A 28 -7.55 -1.29 13.66
N LEU A 29 -6.82 -2.28 14.20
CA LEU A 29 -5.41 -2.48 13.83
C LEU A 29 -5.26 -2.83 12.35
N THR A 30 -6.06 -3.75 11.84
CA THR A 30 -6.04 -4.12 10.41
C THR A 30 -6.44 -2.99 9.46
N ALA A 31 -7.27 -2.04 9.92
CA ALA A 31 -7.59 -0.84 9.15
C ALA A 31 -6.44 0.16 9.10
N ILE A 32 -5.64 0.26 10.17
CA ILE A 32 -4.43 1.09 10.20
C ILE A 32 -3.34 0.47 9.33
N ASP A 33 -3.10 -0.83 9.45
CA ASP A 33 -2.09 -1.54 8.64
C ASP A 33 -2.36 -1.35 7.15
N ARG A 34 -3.62 -1.49 6.72
CA ARG A 34 -4.01 -1.26 5.31
C ARG A 34 -3.80 0.17 4.84
N GLN A 35 -3.88 1.16 5.72
CA GLN A 35 -3.60 2.56 5.36
C GLN A 35 -2.11 2.82 5.24
N VAL A 36 -1.32 2.29 6.18
CA VAL A 36 0.14 2.40 6.14
C VAL A 36 0.69 1.71 4.89
N GLU A 37 0.21 0.51 4.57
CA GLU A 37 0.62 -0.23 3.37
C GLU A 37 0.30 0.51 2.07
N ARG A 38 -0.86 1.18 2.01
CA ARG A 38 -1.21 2.00 0.84
C ARG A 38 -0.32 3.24 0.73
N ALA A 39 -0.07 3.91 1.85
CA ALA A 39 0.77 5.11 1.87
C ALA A 39 2.23 4.79 1.55
N SER A 40 2.75 3.65 2.01
CA SER A 40 4.11 3.19 1.67
C SER A 40 4.22 2.87 0.18
N LEU A 41 3.23 2.17 -0.38
CA LEU A 41 3.19 1.87 -1.81
C LEU A 41 3.08 3.16 -2.65
N GLU A 42 2.23 4.10 -2.26
CA GLU A 42 2.09 5.39 -2.95
C GLU A 42 3.40 6.19 -2.92
N ALA A 43 4.09 6.23 -1.78
CA ALA A 43 5.37 6.90 -1.65
C ALA A 43 6.45 6.26 -2.54
N TYR A 44 6.52 4.93 -2.56
CA TYR A 44 7.41 4.18 -3.44
C TYR A 44 7.13 4.47 -4.92
N CYS A 45 5.87 4.35 -5.35
CA CYS A 45 5.48 4.61 -6.74
C CYS A 45 5.79 6.05 -7.17
N THR A 46 5.56 7.02 -6.28
CA THR A 46 5.89 8.43 -6.51
C THR A 46 7.39 8.62 -6.67
N GLY A 47 8.20 7.98 -5.82
CA GLY A 47 9.66 8.04 -5.88
C GLY A 47 10.23 7.52 -7.21
N VAL A 48 9.73 6.37 -7.66
CA VAL A 48 10.12 5.77 -8.96
C VAL A 48 9.69 6.62 -10.14
N ALA A 49 8.46 7.16 -10.09
CA ALA A 49 7.95 8.02 -11.15
C ALA A 49 8.81 9.28 -11.31
N VAL A 50 9.17 9.95 -10.20
CA VAL A 50 10.05 11.14 -10.23
C VAL A 50 11.43 10.79 -10.77
N TRP A 51 12.04 9.72 -10.28
CA TRP A 51 13.36 9.27 -10.71
C TRP A 51 13.43 9.08 -12.23
N SER A 52 12.44 8.39 -12.79
CA SER A 52 12.37 8.13 -14.22
C SER A 52 12.07 9.38 -15.07
N ALA A 53 11.28 10.32 -14.54
CA ALA A 53 11.01 11.59 -15.20
C ALA A 53 12.31 12.38 -15.32
N GLU A 54 13.10 12.44 -14.27
CA GLU A 54 14.38 13.13 -14.26
C GLU A 54 15.46 12.40 -15.08
N GLU A 55 15.43 11.07 -15.12
CA GLU A 55 16.23 10.27 -16.05
C GLU A 55 15.94 10.61 -17.50
N SER A 56 14.66 10.70 -17.88
CA SER A 56 14.24 11.07 -19.24
C SER A 56 14.69 12.50 -19.61
N ARG A 57 14.90 13.35 -18.60
CA ARG A 57 15.43 14.71 -18.73
C ARG A 57 16.96 14.78 -18.74
N GLY A 58 17.65 13.64 -18.61
CA GLY A 58 19.11 13.56 -18.62
C GLY A 58 19.77 14.05 -17.32
N ILE A 59 19.02 14.12 -16.21
CA ILE A 59 19.60 14.48 -14.92
C ILE A 59 20.48 13.31 -14.45
N ALA A 60 21.68 13.62 -14.00
CA ALA A 60 22.62 12.62 -13.49
C ALA A 60 22.09 11.97 -12.19
N PRO A 61 22.28 10.66 -11.95
CA PRO A 61 21.72 9.94 -10.82
C PRO A 61 21.92 10.61 -9.45
N GLU A 62 23.11 11.15 -9.21
CA GLU A 62 23.53 11.88 -8.00
C GLU A 62 22.79 13.21 -7.78
N ARG A 63 22.06 13.70 -8.79
CA ARG A 63 21.22 14.91 -8.73
C ARG A 63 19.74 14.61 -8.87
N ARG A 64 19.36 13.32 -8.96
CA ARG A 64 17.95 12.94 -9.05
C ARG A 64 17.28 12.95 -7.69
N THR A 65 16.02 13.34 -7.71
CA THR A 65 15.05 13.24 -6.64
C THR A 65 14.29 11.91 -6.77
N GLY A 66 13.81 11.38 -5.66
CA GLY A 66 13.16 10.07 -5.63
C GLY A 66 14.17 8.94 -5.59
N HIS A 67 13.78 7.77 -6.10
CA HIS A 67 14.62 6.58 -6.09
C HIS A 67 14.38 5.69 -7.32
N PRO A 68 15.38 4.92 -7.76
CA PRO A 68 15.17 3.91 -8.79
C PRO A 68 14.25 2.81 -8.27
N ASP A 69 13.72 2.01 -9.18
CA ASP A 69 12.97 0.81 -8.83
C ASP A 69 13.90 -0.25 -8.19
N TYR A 70 14.05 -0.20 -6.86
CA TYR A 70 14.92 -1.12 -6.12
C TYR A 70 14.35 -2.54 -6.01
N ASP A 71 13.03 -2.64 -5.94
CA ASP A 71 12.31 -3.89 -5.69
C ASP A 71 11.82 -4.55 -6.98
N GLU A 72 12.12 -3.94 -8.13
CA GLU A 72 11.76 -4.40 -9.49
C GLU A 72 10.26 -4.72 -9.64
N ARG A 73 9.42 -3.99 -8.91
CA ARG A 73 7.96 -4.23 -8.81
C ARG A 73 7.11 -3.04 -9.22
N ALA A 74 7.73 -1.93 -9.64
CA ALA A 74 6.99 -0.74 -9.99
C ALA A 74 6.12 -0.96 -11.25
N ALA A 75 6.49 -1.90 -12.14
CA ALA A 75 5.70 -2.21 -13.32
C ALA A 75 4.36 -2.88 -12.97
N GLU A 76 4.34 -3.69 -11.92
CA GLU A 76 3.18 -4.45 -11.46
C GLU A 76 2.33 -3.65 -10.45
N ASP A 77 3.00 -2.99 -9.50
CA ASP A 77 2.34 -2.41 -8.32
C ASP A 77 1.98 -0.92 -8.47
N CYS A 78 2.51 -0.24 -9.49
CA CYS A 78 2.26 1.19 -9.74
C CYS A 78 1.44 1.43 -11.02
N PRO A 79 0.13 1.10 -11.03
CA PRO A 79 -0.71 1.24 -12.22
C PRO A 79 -0.83 2.71 -12.64
N GLY A 80 -0.47 2.99 -13.90
CA GLY A 80 -0.60 4.33 -14.50
C GLY A 80 0.50 5.33 -14.13
N MET A 81 1.29 5.07 -13.08
CA MET A 81 2.52 5.82 -12.75
C MET A 81 3.73 5.21 -13.44
N ARG A 82 3.56 4.76 -14.69
CA ARG A 82 4.64 4.15 -15.45
C ARG A 82 5.79 5.16 -15.50
N PRO A 83 7.00 4.77 -15.08
CA PRO A 83 8.14 5.64 -15.16
C PRO A 83 8.23 6.24 -16.56
N ALA A 84 8.48 7.54 -16.69
CA ALA A 84 8.65 8.25 -17.97
C ALA A 84 9.90 7.78 -18.76
N GLY A 85 10.45 6.61 -18.42
CA GLY A 85 11.38 5.84 -19.21
C GLY A 85 10.69 5.20 -20.41
N LEU A 86 10.85 5.86 -21.55
CA LEU A 86 10.66 5.38 -22.93
C LEU A 86 9.32 4.68 -23.26
N ASN A 87 8.40 5.45 -23.85
CA ASN A 87 7.52 4.96 -24.93
C ASN A 87 7.96 5.55 -26.29
N ILE A 88 9.22 5.37 -26.69
CA ILE A 88 9.72 5.85 -28.01
C ILE A 88 9.71 4.81 -29.13
N THR A 89 9.11 3.64 -28.96
CA THR A 89 9.12 2.60 -30.01
C THR A 89 7.77 2.23 -30.60
N THR A 90 6.63 2.43 -29.92
CA THR A 90 5.35 1.92 -30.46
C THR A 90 4.59 2.94 -31.34
N GLU A 91 4.59 4.23 -31.02
CA GLU A 91 3.83 5.21 -31.82
C GLU A 91 4.54 5.68 -33.10
N ARG A 92 5.87 5.75 -33.13
CA ARG A 92 6.60 6.17 -34.34
C ARG A 92 6.54 5.17 -35.50
N GLN A 93 6.20 3.90 -35.24
CA GLN A 93 6.08 2.90 -36.30
C GLN A 93 4.70 2.93 -36.99
N LEU A 94 3.64 3.40 -36.32
CA LEU A 94 2.32 3.53 -36.94
C LEU A 94 2.19 4.78 -37.84
N ALA A 95 3.04 5.79 -37.64
CA ALA A 95 3.11 6.97 -38.52
C ALA A 95 3.99 6.78 -39.77
N ARG A 96 4.52 5.57 -39.99
CA ARG A 96 5.34 5.21 -41.16
C ARG A 96 4.82 3.93 -41.83
N ASN A 97 3.52 3.90 -42.13
CA ASN A 97 2.93 3.00 -43.12
C ASN A 97 1.90 3.77 -43.94
#